data_AF-A0A2E4KX23-F1
#
_entry.id   AF-A0A2E4KX23-F1
#
_cell.length_a   1.000
_cell.length_b   1.000
_cell.length_c   1.000
_cell.angle_alpha   90.00
_cell.angle_beta   90.00
_cell.angle_gamma   90.00
#
_symmetry.space_group_name_H-M   'P 1'
#
loop_
_entity.id
_entity.type
_entity.pdbx_description
1 polymer ?
#
loop_
_entity_poly.entity_id
_entity_poly.type
_entity_poly.pdbx_seq_one_letter_code
_entity_poly.pdbx_strand_id
1 'polypeptide(L)'
;TNGIEPPRDYLSIKKSKKGPLKQVVPSYGHLKNNYTLLWDMEGNDGYIKVVAVMQKFFDQAISGNWSYNPTQYPDNEVPISVMAQDLLKTYKYGWKTSYYQNTYDMKSDDVDDVEEVKPQLEKLFTELSEEQECDSCTI
;
A
#
# COMPACT_ATOMS: atom_id res chain seq x y z
N THR A 1 2.79 4.18 1.19
CA THR A 1 2.51 5.31 2.09
C THR A 1 1.89 4.79 3.38
N ASN A 2 1.86 5.61 4.44
CA ASN A 2 1.79 5.24 5.87
C ASN A 2 3.04 4.46 6.32
N GLY A 3 3.94 5.14 7.03
CA GLY A 3 5.22 4.55 7.42
C GLY A 3 6.01 4.08 6.21
N ILE A 4 6.41 2.81 6.22
CA ILE A 4 7.21 2.16 5.17
C ILE A 4 6.39 1.27 4.22
N GLU A 5 5.08 1.19 4.42
CA GLU A 5 4.22 0.30 3.64
C GLU A 5 3.99 0.85 2.23
N PRO A 6 3.76 0.03 1.21
CA PRO A 6 3.23 0.49 -0.07
C PRO A 6 1.73 0.86 0.08
N PRO A 7 1.21 1.84 -0.69
CA PRO A 7 -0.22 2.13 -0.70
C PRO A 7 -1.02 0.92 -1.21
N ARG A 8 -2.22 0.69 -0.65
CA ARG A 8 -3.13 -0.36 -1.17
C ARG A 8 -3.78 0.02 -2.49
N ASP A 9 -4.08 1.31 -2.64
CA ASP A 9 -4.70 1.90 -3.83
C ASP A 9 -4.27 3.38 -3.93
N TYR A 10 -4.48 3.99 -5.09
CA TYR A 10 -4.25 5.42 -5.33
C TYR A 10 -5.24 6.30 -4.55
N LEU A 11 -6.46 5.82 -4.32
CA LEU A 11 -7.48 6.45 -3.48
C LEU A 11 -7.72 5.61 -2.23
N SER A 12 -7.51 6.19 -1.05
CA SER A 12 -7.91 5.59 0.21
C SER A 12 -9.19 6.23 0.73
N ILE A 13 -10.21 5.42 1.01
CA ILE A 13 -11.46 5.86 1.64
C ILE A 13 -11.42 5.43 3.11
N LYS A 14 -11.49 6.39 4.03
CA LYS A 14 -11.49 6.16 5.48
C LYS A 14 -12.80 6.62 6.09
N LYS A 15 -13.39 5.80 6.96
CA LYS A 15 -14.59 6.21 7.72
C LYS A 15 -14.21 7.29 8.75
N SER A 16 -14.96 8.39 8.80
CA SER A 16 -14.84 9.46 9.79
C SER A 16 -16.20 9.85 10.35
N LYS A 17 -16.22 10.47 11.53
CA LYS A 17 -17.46 10.98 12.16
C LYS A 17 -18.21 11.99 11.29
N LYS A 18 -17.52 12.65 10.35
CA LYS A 18 -18.08 13.66 9.44
C LYS A 18 -18.43 13.11 8.05
N GLY A 19 -18.32 11.80 7.83
CA GLY A 19 -18.51 11.16 6.52
C GLY A 19 -17.23 10.45 6.03
N PRO A 20 -17.26 9.88 4.81
CA PRO A 20 -16.08 9.24 4.22
C PRO A 20 -15.00 10.27 3.88
N LEU A 21 -13.79 10.05 4.38
CA LEU A 21 -12.61 10.82 4.04
C LEU A 21 -11.89 10.14 2.87
N LYS A 22 -11.81 10.84 1.75
CA LYS A 22 -11.10 10.39 0.55
C LYS A 22 -9.69 11.00 0.54
N GLN A 23 -8.67 10.17 0.34
CA GLN A 23 -7.27 10.58 0.35
C GLN A 23 -6.54 10.00 -0.87
N VAL A 24 -6.01 10.86 -1.72
CA VAL A 24 -5.18 10.46 -2.88
C VAL A 24 -3.71 10.32 -2.45
N VAL A 25 -2.96 9.41 -3.08
CA VAL A 25 -1.51 9.30 -2.86
C VAL A 25 -0.79 10.61 -3.29
N PRO A 26 0.30 10.99 -2.61
CA PRO A 26 1.02 12.23 -2.93
C PRO A 26 1.52 12.27 -4.37
N SER A 27 1.47 13.46 -4.99
CA SER A 27 2.01 13.70 -6.34
C SER A 27 1.49 12.73 -7.42
N TYR A 28 0.23 12.29 -7.30
CA TYR A 28 -0.38 11.31 -8.21
C TYR A 28 -0.19 11.65 -9.69
N GLY A 29 -0.39 12.91 -10.10
CA GLY A 29 -0.27 13.34 -11.49
C GLY A 29 1.09 13.02 -12.15
N HIS A 30 2.18 13.09 -11.39
CA HIS A 30 3.53 12.83 -11.90
C HIS A 30 4.05 11.43 -11.55
N LEU A 31 3.66 10.90 -10.39
CA LEU A 31 4.24 9.67 -9.83
C LEU A 31 3.35 8.43 -9.97
N LYS A 32 2.15 8.51 -10.59
CA LYS A 32 1.24 7.35 -10.72
C LYS A 32 1.94 6.10 -11.27
N ASN A 33 2.80 6.26 -12.28
CA ASN A 33 3.51 5.14 -12.92
C ASN A 33 4.74 4.67 -12.12
N ASN A 34 5.12 5.41 -11.07
CA ASN A 34 6.27 5.10 -10.21
C ASN A 34 5.84 4.42 -8.90
N TYR A 35 4.53 4.42 -8.59
CA TYR A 35 4.00 3.68 -7.45
C TYR A 35 3.88 2.19 -7.78
N THR A 36 4.31 1.36 -6.84
CA THR A 36 3.91 -0.05 -6.77
C THR A 36 2.85 -0.16 -5.69
N LEU A 37 1.62 -0.56 -6.05
CA LEU A 37 0.57 -0.82 -5.09
C LEU A 37 0.83 -2.14 -4.35
N LEU A 38 0.29 -2.28 -3.13
CA LEU A 38 0.51 -3.45 -2.28
C LEU A 38 0.20 -4.77 -3.00
N TRP A 39 -0.93 -4.82 -3.72
CA TRP A 39 -1.41 -6.04 -4.37
C TRP A 39 -0.81 -6.28 -5.76
N ASP A 40 -0.06 -5.31 -6.29
CA ASP A 40 0.71 -5.41 -7.54
C ASP A 40 2.14 -5.93 -7.27
N MET A 41 2.53 -6.09 -6.01
CA MET A 41 3.81 -6.68 -5.65
C MET A 41 3.88 -8.16 -6.07
N GLU A 42 5.02 -8.60 -6.59
CA GLU A 42 5.27 -10.01 -6.95
C GLU A 42 5.38 -10.93 -5.71
N GLY A 43 5.67 -10.36 -4.54
CA GLY A 43 5.82 -11.09 -3.28
C GLY A 43 6.60 -10.30 -2.24
N ASN A 44 6.92 -10.93 -1.10
CA ASN A 44 7.54 -10.26 0.03
C ASN A 44 9.06 -10.08 -0.10
N ASP A 45 9.74 -10.73 -1.06
CA ASP A 45 11.21 -10.79 -1.11
C ASP A 45 11.88 -9.41 -1.18
N GLY A 46 11.39 -8.54 -2.08
CA GLY A 46 11.90 -7.17 -2.22
C GLY A 46 11.66 -6.35 -0.96
N TYR A 47 10.46 -6.43 -0.40
CA TYR A 47 10.09 -5.71 0.82
C TYR A 47 10.92 -6.18 2.03
N ILE A 48 11.06 -7.48 2.26
CA ILE A 48 11.90 -8.06 3.32
C ILE A 48 13.32 -7.51 3.26
N LYS A 49 13.93 -7.45 2.06
CA LYS A 49 15.29 -6.91 1.88
C LYS A 49 15.37 -5.43 2.21
N VAL A 50 14.40 -4.63 1.78
CA VAL A 50 14.34 -3.19 2.10
C VAL A 50 14.23 -2.98 3.61
N VAL A 51 13.31 -3.68 4.27
CA VAL A 51 13.13 -3.58 5.74
C VAL A 51 14.36 -4.05 6.48
N ALA A 52 15.03 -5.11 6.02
CA ALA A 52 16.28 -5.57 6.62
C ALA A 52 17.40 -4.53 6.51
N VAL A 53 17.53 -3.86 5.36
CA VAL A 53 18.50 -2.76 5.19
C VAL A 53 18.18 -1.60 6.13
N MET A 54 16.90 -1.24 6.26
CA MET A 54 16.47 -0.25 7.25
C MET A 54 16.88 -0.70 8.67
N GLN A 55 16.56 -1.94 9.04
CA GLN A 55 16.78 -2.49 10.38
C GLN A 55 18.24 -2.41 10.86
N LYS A 56 19.20 -2.38 9.95
CA LYS A 56 20.62 -2.14 10.25
C LYS A 56 20.87 -0.80 10.97
N PHE A 57 20.05 0.21 10.69
CA PHE A 57 20.22 1.58 11.19
C PHE A 57 19.20 1.98 12.26
N PHE A 58 18.12 1.21 12.43
CA PHE A 58 17.13 1.44 13.48
C PHE A 58 17.53 0.76 14.80
N ASP A 59 17.49 1.55 15.87
CA ASP A 59 17.73 1.13 17.26
C ASP A 59 16.76 0.02 17.69
N GLN A 60 15.46 0.25 17.46
CA GLN A 60 14.37 -0.64 17.82
C GLN A 60 13.96 -1.54 16.66
N ALA A 61 12.79 -2.16 16.74
CA ALA A 61 12.24 -3.01 15.70
C ALA A 61 11.31 -2.24 14.77
N ILE A 62 11.06 -2.80 13.59
CA ILE A 62 10.21 -2.20 12.56
C ILE A 62 8.93 -3.02 12.43
N SER A 63 7.77 -2.35 12.49
CA SER A 63 6.45 -2.95 12.27
C SER A 63 6.16 -3.20 10.79
N GLY A 64 6.98 -4.01 10.14
CA GLY A 64 6.76 -4.40 8.75
C GLY A 64 5.77 -5.56 8.62
N ASN A 65 5.16 -5.70 7.44
CA ASN A 65 4.12 -6.69 7.20
C ASN A 65 4.52 -7.67 6.10
N TRP A 66 3.95 -8.87 6.12
CA TRP A 66 3.88 -9.74 4.94
C TRP A 66 2.53 -9.58 4.30
N SER A 67 2.49 -9.65 2.98
CA SER A 67 1.24 -9.58 2.21
C SER A 67 1.22 -10.67 1.17
N TYR A 68 0.08 -11.36 1.07
CA TYR A 68 -0.13 -12.44 0.14
C TYR A 68 -1.40 -12.18 -0.66
N ASN A 69 -1.26 -12.17 -1.98
CA ASN A 69 -2.39 -12.13 -2.89
C ASN A 69 -2.68 -13.55 -3.39
N PRO A 70 -3.74 -14.23 -2.93
CA PRO A 70 -3.97 -15.62 -3.31
C PRO A 70 -4.16 -15.82 -4.81
N THR A 71 -4.62 -14.81 -5.56
CA THR A 71 -4.79 -14.90 -7.03
C THR A 71 -3.49 -15.12 -7.80
N GLN A 72 -2.34 -14.89 -7.17
CA GLN A 72 -1.01 -15.11 -7.75
C GLN A 72 -0.52 -16.56 -7.56
N TYR A 73 -1.29 -17.43 -6.89
CA TYR A 73 -0.92 -18.80 -6.58
C TYR A 73 -1.90 -19.80 -7.20
N PRO A 74 -1.46 -21.06 -7.47
CA PRO A 74 -2.36 -22.12 -7.90
C PRO A 74 -3.54 -22.29 -6.95
N ASP A 75 -4.73 -22.53 -7.49
CA ASP A 75 -5.97 -22.77 -6.76
C ASP A 75 -6.41 -21.65 -5.80
N ASN A 76 -5.84 -20.44 -5.94
CA ASN A 76 -6.02 -19.32 -5.00
C ASN A 76 -5.60 -19.66 -3.56
N GLU A 77 -4.63 -20.55 -3.39
CA GLU A 77 -4.13 -20.97 -2.08
C GLU A 77 -2.66 -20.61 -1.93
N VAL A 78 -2.32 -19.88 -0.87
CA VAL A 78 -0.93 -19.53 -0.57
C VAL A 78 -0.26 -20.71 0.12
N PRO A 79 0.77 -21.35 -0.47
CA PRO A 79 1.39 -22.51 0.13
C PRO A 79 2.10 -22.16 1.45
N ILE A 80 1.96 -23.00 2.48
CA ILE A 80 2.68 -22.83 3.75
C ILE A 80 4.19 -22.77 3.54
N SER A 81 4.72 -23.47 2.53
CA SER A 81 6.13 -23.43 2.15
C SER A 81 6.60 -22.02 1.77
N VAL A 82 5.76 -21.22 1.11
CA VAL A 82 6.06 -19.83 0.76
C VAL A 82 6.14 -18.98 2.03
N MET A 83 5.15 -19.08 2.91
CA MET A 83 5.14 -18.32 4.18
C MET A 83 6.33 -18.70 5.08
N ALA A 84 6.67 -19.99 5.14
CA ALA A 84 7.83 -20.48 5.89
C ALA A 84 9.15 -19.96 5.30
N GLN A 85 9.27 -19.91 3.97
CA GLN A 85 10.44 -19.33 3.32
C GLN A 85 10.57 -17.83 3.61
N ASP A 86 9.47 -17.08 3.59
CA ASP A 86 9.48 -15.65 3.91
C ASP A 86 9.86 -15.39 5.37
N LEU A 87 9.35 -16.20 6.32
CA LEU A 87 9.80 -16.17 7.72
C LEU A 87 11.31 -16.45 7.84
N LEU A 88 11.82 -17.48 7.17
CA LEU A 88 13.24 -17.82 7.20
C LEU A 88 14.11 -16.74 6.55
N LYS A 89 13.63 -16.08 5.49
CA LYS A 89 14.31 -14.93 4.85
C LYS A 89 14.35 -13.72 5.78
N THR A 90 13.23 -13.38 6.42
CA THR A 90 13.16 -12.32 7.45
C THR A 90 14.22 -12.55 8.53
N TYR A 91 14.28 -13.78 9.07
CA TYR A 91 15.28 -14.16 10.07
C TYR A 91 16.71 -14.05 9.51
N LYS A 92 16.95 -14.60 8.31
CA LYS A 92 18.26 -14.58 7.65
C LYS A 92 18.81 -13.17 7.45
N TYR A 93 17.97 -12.21 7.11
CA TYR A 93 18.39 -10.82 6.87
C TYR A 93 18.38 -9.94 8.13
N GLY A 94 18.05 -10.49 9.30
CA GLY A 94 18.12 -9.77 10.58
C GLY A 94 16.97 -8.80 10.81
N TRP A 95 15.82 -8.98 10.15
CA TRP A 95 14.62 -8.21 10.45
C TRP A 95 14.00 -8.71 11.77
N LYS A 96 13.91 -7.82 12.77
CA LYS A 96 13.62 -8.18 14.17
C LYS A 96 12.19 -8.66 14.43
N THR A 97 11.17 -8.07 13.79
CA THR A 97 9.76 -8.34 14.10
C THR A 97 8.87 -8.22 12.87
N SER A 98 8.05 -9.23 12.57
CA SER A 98 6.95 -9.14 11.60
C SER A 98 5.64 -8.86 12.34
N TYR A 99 4.85 -7.91 11.84
CA TYR A 99 3.65 -7.43 12.53
C TYR A 99 2.37 -8.08 12.02
N TYR A 100 1.84 -7.65 10.87
CA TYR A 100 0.68 -8.28 10.25
C TYR A 100 1.08 -9.21 9.11
N GLN A 101 0.24 -10.22 8.92
CA GLN A 101 0.08 -10.93 7.67
C GLN A 101 -1.22 -10.46 7.02
N ASN A 102 -1.12 -9.78 5.89
CA ASN A 102 -2.27 -9.37 5.08
C ASN A 102 -2.55 -10.45 4.03
N THR A 103 -3.81 -10.88 3.91
CA THR A 103 -4.26 -11.72 2.80
C THR A 103 -5.24 -10.91 1.97
N TYR A 104 -5.05 -10.83 0.66
CA TYR A 104 -6.01 -10.16 -0.22
C TYR A 104 -7.33 -10.92 -0.18
N ASP A 105 -8.40 -10.26 0.23
CA ASP A 105 -9.71 -10.87 0.46
C ASP A 105 -10.59 -10.87 -0.79
N MET A 106 -10.09 -10.32 -1.91
CA MET A 106 -10.77 -10.22 -3.21
C MET A 106 -12.13 -9.53 -3.14
N LYS A 107 -12.43 -8.85 -2.03
CA LYS A 107 -13.65 -8.07 -1.90
C LYS A 107 -13.40 -6.73 -2.57
N SER A 108 -14.19 -6.43 -3.59
CA SER A 108 -14.53 -5.04 -3.89
C SER A 108 -15.20 -4.51 -2.64
N ASP A 109 -14.55 -3.61 -1.90
CA ASP A 109 -15.19 -2.83 -0.84
C ASP A 109 -16.42 -2.17 -1.48
N ASP A 110 -17.60 -2.74 -1.19
CA ASP A 110 -18.93 -2.42 -1.71
C ASP A 110 -19.04 -2.15 -3.24
N VAL A 111 -19.81 -3.00 -3.91
CA VAL A 111 -20.05 -3.01 -5.38
C VAL A 111 -20.62 -1.68 -5.91
N ASP A 112 -21.01 -0.75 -5.03
CA ASP A 112 -21.49 0.59 -5.38
C ASP A 112 -20.38 1.67 -5.51
N ASP A 113 -19.15 1.45 -5.00
CA ASP A 113 -18.08 2.47 -5.02
C ASP A 113 -16.99 2.22 -6.09
N VAL A 114 -16.74 0.96 -6.50
CA VAL A 114 -15.58 0.60 -7.33
C VAL A 114 -15.66 1.08 -8.79
N GLU A 115 -16.86 1.08 -9.40
CA GLU A 115 -17.04 1.64 -10.75
C GLU A 115 -16.87 3.17 -10.79
N GLU A 116 -16.96 3.83 -9.64
CA GLU A 116 -16.77 5.27 -9.53
C GLU A 116 -15.34 5.69 -9.16
N VAL A 117 -14.43 4.78 -8.75
CA VAL A 117 -13.11 5.16 -8.22
C VAL A 117 -12.26 5.90 -9.25
N LYS A 118 -12.16 5.43 -10.50
CA LYS A 118 -11.39 6.11 -11.56
C LYS A 118 -11.91 7.52 -11.87
N PRO A 119 -13.22 7.71 -12.18
CA PRO A 119 -13.75 9.05 -12.42
C PRO A 119 -13.72 9.93 -11.17
N GLN A 120 -13.89 9.37 -9.97
CA GLN A 120 -13.75 10.12 -8.71
C GLN A 120 -12.30 10.54 -8.45
N LEU A 121 -11.31 9.70 -8.77
CA LEU A 121 -9.89 10.01 -8.63
C LEU A 121 -9.48 11.13 -9.59
N GLU A 122 -9.93 11.08 -10.84
CA GLU A 122 -9.68 12.14 -11.82
C GLU A 122 -10.37 13.45 -11.42
N LYS A 123 -11.62 13.39 -10.92
CA LYS A 123 -12.33 14.55 -10.38
C LYS A 123 -11.61 15.17 -9.18
N LEU A 124 -11.25 14.36 -8.17
CA LEU A 124 -10.51 14.84 -6.99
C LEU A 124 -9.16 15.42 -7.38
N PHE A 125 -8.47 14.79 -8.33
CA PHE A 125 -7.19 15.30 -8.81
C PHE A 125 -7.36 16.65 -9.48
N THR A 126 -8.40 16.81 -10.31
CA THR A 126 -8.74 18.08 -10.96
C THR A 126 -9.03 19.17 -9.92
N GLU A 127 -9.88 18.88 -8.92
CA GLU A 127 -10.19 19.79 -7.81
C GLU A 127 -8.91 20.20 -7.03
N LEU A 128 -8.03 19.24 -6.72
CA LEU A 128 -6.78 19.50 -6.01
C LEU A 128 -5.76 20.30 -6.83
N SER A 129 -5.76 20.15 -8.16
CA SER A 129 -4.93 20.97 -9.05
C SER A 129 -5.46 22.39 -9.21
N GLU A 130 -6.77 22.59 -9.14
CA GLU A 130 -7.40 23.91 -9.16
C GLU A 130 -7.18 24.67 -7.83
N GLU A 131 -7.21 23.97 -6.68
CA GLU A 131 -6.89 24.59 -5.37
C GLU A 131 -5.40 24.98 -5.19
N GLN A 132 -4.49 24.49 -6.04
CA GLN A 132 -3.08 24.93 -6.05
C GLN A 132 -2.89 26.33 -6.64
N GLU A 133 -3.89 26.90 -7.32
CA GLU A 133 -4.01 28.35 -7.53
C GLU A 133 -4.51 29.01 -6.23
N CYS A 134 -3.75 28.82 -5.15
CA CYS A 134 -3.97 29.54 -3.91
C CYS A 134 -3.78 31.05 -4.17
N ASP A 135 -4.76 31.87 -3.81
CA ASP A 135 -4.72 33.35 -3.88
C ASP A 135 -3.51 33.97 -3.15
N SER A 136 -2.73 33.20 -2.39
CA SER A 136 -1.47 33.63 -1.79
C SER A 136 -0.24 33.43 -2.68
N CYS A 137 -0.35 32.68 -3.78
CA CYS A 137 0.71 32.43 -4.76
C CYS A 137 0.69 33.44 -5.92
N THR A 138 -0.26 34.38 -5.90
CA THR A 138 -0.34 35.51 -6.84
C THR A 138 0.16 36.78 -6.14
N ILE A 139 1.47 36.90 -5.98
CA ILE A 139 2.17 38.19 -5.77
C ILE A 139 3.24 38.35 -6.84
#